data_AF-H1HJ09-F1
#
_entry.id   AF-H1HJ09-F1
#
_cell.length_a   1.000
_cell.length_b   1.000
_cell.length_c   1.000
_cell.angle_alpha   90.00
_cell.angle_beta   90.00
_cell.angle_gamma   90.00
#
_symmetry.space_group_name_H-M   'P 1'
#
loop_
_entity.id
_entity.type
_entity.pdbx_description
1 polymer ?
#
loop_
_entity_poly.entity_id
_entity_poly.type
_entity_poly.pdbx_seq_one_letter_code
_entity_poly.pdbx_strand_id
1 'polypeptide(L)'
;MKLEFQPYETLFQCDFSNIATRYQLFWRAISVISRAKVAEIASQNGWNQKPECMLREFILMDWRPLLINYGQSLHISEKITNIAWQTNLQKQYSNLIENMKYLLVSDIHGSLPALEKVIDFYRQQHCDMMCIMGDILNYGPRNGLPEGLNPKAIAERLNAMADEIVAVRGNCDSEVDQMLLDFPILQDYVLLVDNGRKLLLTHGHIYHKDHLPHGRFDAVVYGHTHLWELQRTEETVICNTGSVTFPKGGNPPTLGTYEDGRIRMFRLDGKLLKEIDL
;
A
#
# COMPACT_ATOMS: atom_id res chain seq x y z
N MET A 1 -3.22 1.32 -57.04
CA MET A 1 -4.33 2.26 -56.76
C MET A 1 -3.74 3.40 -55.94
N LYS A 2 -3.56 4.58 -56.55
CA LYS A 2 -3.02 5.76 -55.85
C LYS A 2 -4.11 6.26 -54.89
N LEU A 3 -3.77 6.40 -53.61
CA LEU A 3 -4.56 7.15 -52.64
C LEU A 3 -3.83 8.46 -52.40
N GLU A 4 -4.41 9.55 -52.89
CA GLU A 4 -3.97 10.91 -52.60
C GLU A 4 -4.33 11.26 -51.15
N PHE A 5 -3.35 11.75 -50.39
CA PHE A 5 -3.60 12.34 -49.07
C PHE A 5 -3.84 13.84 -49.24
N GLN A 6 -5.03 14.29 -48.84
CA GLN A 6 -5.32 15.71 -48.61
C GLN A 6 -4.58 16.19 -47.36
N PRO A 7 -3.97 17.40 -47.36
CA PRO A 7 -3.25 17.91 -46.20
C PRO A 7 -4.25 18.45 -45.16
N TYR A 8 -4.25 17.87 -43.96
CA TYR A 8 -4.99 18.37 -42.81
C TYR A 8 -4.14 19.40 -42.04
N GLU A 9 -4.27 20.67 -42.39
CA GLU A 9 -3.65 21.81 -41.67
C GLU A 9 -4.30 22.17 -40.32
N THR A 10 -5.15 21.32 -39.73
CA THR A 10 -5.94 21.66 -38.52
C THR A 10 -5.47 21.00 -37.22
N LEU A 11 -4.26 20.43 -37.17
CA LEU A 11 -3.70 19.83 -35.94
C LEU A 11 -2.99 20.82 -35.00
N PHE A 12 -2.78 22.08 -35.41
CA PHE A 12 -2.00 23.06 -34.63
C PHE A 12 -2.80 23.87 -33.60
N GLN A 13 -4.04 23.47 -33.27
CA GLN A 13 -4.86 24.17 -32.27
C GLN A 13 -5.53 23.24 -31.24
N CYS A 14 -4.91 22.10 -30.91
CA CYS A 14 -5.43 21.24 -29.84
C CYS A 14 -4.83 21.65 -28.48
N ASP A 15 -5.69 22.13 -27.57
CA ASP A 15 -5.33 22.35 -26.18
C ASP A 15 -5.14 21.00 -25.46
N PHE A 16 -3.89 20.68 -25.13
CA PHE A 16 -3.51 19.46 -24.44
C PHE A 16 -3.89 19.47 -22.95
N SER A 17 -4.45 20.54 -22.39
CA SER A 17 -4.86 20.58 -20.97
C SER A 17 -6.10 19.71 -20.67
N ASN A 18 -6.89 19.35 -21.69
CA ASN A 18 -8.16 18.65 -21.53
C ASN A 18 -8.02 17.11 -21.61
N ILE A 19 -8.45 16.42 -20.55
CA ILE A 19 -8.47 14.96 -20.42
C ILE A 19 -9.27 14.28 -21.55
N ALA A 20 -10.39 14.86 -21.99
CA ALA A 20 -11.23 14.28 -23.05
C ALA A 20 -10.51 14.27 -24.41
N THR A 21 -9.74 15.31 -24.71
CA THR A 21 -8.94 15.42 -25.94
C THR A 21 -7.82 14.39 -25.97
N ARG A 22 -7.16 14.15 -24.82
CA ARG A 22 -6.13 13.10 -24.68
C ARG A 22 -6.71 11.70 -24.82
N TYR A 23 -7.89 11.46 -24.24
CA TYR A 23 -8.60 10.18 -24.32
C TYR A 23 -9.04 9.87 -25.76
N GLN A 24 -9.53 10.86 -26.50
CA GLN A 24 -9.91 10.72 -27.91
C GLN A 24 -8.70 10.45 -28.82
N LEU A 25 -7.55 11.08 -28.56
CA LEU A 25 -6.31 10.82 -29.30
C LEU A 25 -5.76 9.42 -29.03
N PHE A 26 -5.81 8.95 -27.79
CA PHE A 26 -5.41 7.60 -27.40
C PHE A 26 -6.29 6.53 -28.07
N TRP A 27 -7.62 6.68 -28.00
CA TRP A 27 -8.53 5.74 -28.65
C TRP A 27 -8.50 5.83 -30.18
N ARG A 28 -8.16 6.99 -30.77
CA ARG A 28 -7.88 7.10 -32.21
C ARG A 28 -6.55 6.44 -32.60
N ALA A 29 -5.52 6.52 -31.77
CA ALA A 29 -4.26 5.81 -32.00
C ALA A 29 -4.45 4.28 -31.91
N ILE A 30 -5.25 3.81 -30.93
CA ILE A 30 -5.61 2.39 -30.81
C ILE A 30 -6.57 1.93 -31.92
N SER A 31 -7.54 2.75 -32.33
CA SER A 31 -8.50 2.36 -33.39
C SER A 31 -7.90 2.35 -34.80
N VAL A 32 -6.77 3.06 -35.02
CA VAL A 32 -5.98 2.99 -36.26
C VAL A 32 -5.15 1.69 -36.34
N ILE A 33 -4.87 1.04 -35.20
CA ILE A 33 -4.36 -0.33 -35.18
C ILE A 33 -5.56 -1.26 -35.39
N SER A 34 -5.93 -1.48 -36.64
CA SER A 34 -7.04 -2.37 -36.99
C SER A 34 -6.85 -3.75 -36.35
N ARG A 35 -7.94 -4.44 -36.00
CA ARG A 35 -7.88 -5.84 -35.49
C ARG A 35 -7.05 -6.77 -36.39
N ALA A 36 -6.96 -6.46 -37.69
CA ALA A 36 -6.14 -7.17 -38.65
C ALA A 36 -4.63 -7.01 -38.39
N LYS A 37 -4.18 -5.82 -37.97
CA LYS A 37 -2.76 -5.54 -37.65
C LYS A 37 -2.31 -6.25 -36.38
N VAL A 38 -3.19 -6.32 -35.37
CA VAL A 38 -2.93 -7.03 -34.11
C VAL A 38 -2.82 -8.54 -34.34
N ALA A 39 -3.70 -9.12 -35.17
CA ALA A 39 -3.64 -10.53 -35.53
C ALA A 39 -2.39 -10.89 -36.35
N GLU A 40 -1.95 -9.99 -37.24
CA GLU A 40 -0.74 -10.17 -38.04
C GLU A 40 0.53 -10.15 -37.17
N ILE A 41 0.63 -9.22 -36.22
CA ILE A 41 1.75 -9.14 -35.26
C ILE A 41 1.76 -10.35 -34.31
N ALA A 42 0.59 -10.81 -33.85
CA ALA A 42 0.47 -11.99 -33.00
C ALA A 42 0.91 -13.27 -33.73
N SER A 43 0.57 -13.40 -35.02
CA SER A 43 1.02 -14.49 -35.89
C SER A 43 2.55 -14.49 -36.09
N GLN A 44 3.14 -13.31 -36.34
CA GLN A 44 4.59 -13.17 -36.53
C GLN A 44 5.42 -13.50 -35.28
N ASN A 45 4.84 -13.37 -34.08
CA ASN A 45 5.50 -13.66 -32.81
C ASN A 45 5.09 -15.00 -32.16
N GLY A 46 4.29 -15.83 -32.86
CA GLY A 46 3.93 -17.18 -32.41
C GLY A 46 2.92 -17.23 -31.25
N TRP A 47 2.11 -16.18 -31.07
CA TRP A 47 1.17 -16.07 -29.96
C TRP A 47 -0.18 -16.72 -30.28
N ASN A 48 -0.48 -17.88 -29.67
CA ASN A 48 -1.70 -18.66 -29.89
C ASN A 48 -2.81 -18.43 -28.83
N GLN A 49 -2.80 -17.33 -28.06
CA GLN A 49 -3.73 -17.12 -26.94
C GLN A 49 -4.91 -16.19 -27.24
N LYS A 50 -5.99 -16.32 -26.43
CA LYS A 50 -7.23 -15.54 -26.55
C LYS A 50 -6.96 -14.02 -26.44
N PRO A 51 -7.76 -13.15 -27.11
CA PRO A 51 -7.53 -11.69 -27.17
C PRO A 51 -7.44 -10.97 -25.83
N GLU A 52 -8.07 -11.51 -24.79
CA GLU A 52 -8.08 -10.94 -23.43
C GLU A 52 -6.71 -11.12 -22.74
N CYS A 53 -6.01 -12.23 -22.99
CA CYS A 53 -4.64 -12.46 -22.50
C CYS A 53 -3.62 -11.61 -23.27
N MET A 54 -3.90 -11.29 -24.54
CA MET A 54 -3.07 -10.41 -25.35
C MET A 54 -3.06 -8.98 -24.83
N LEU A 55 -4.11 -8.51 -24.14
CA LEU A 55 -4.14 -7.13 -23.62
C LEU A 55 -3.03 -6.89 -22.60
N ARG A 56 -2.76 -7.85 -21.71
CA ARG A 56 -1.71 -7.75 -20.69
C ARG A 56 -0.32 -7.75 -21.31
N GLU A 57 -0.05 -8.67 -22.23
CA GLU A 57 1.21 -8.73 -22.99
C GLU A 57 1.43 -7.46 -23.84
N PHE A 58 0.37 -6.97 -24.51
CA PHE A 58 0.38 -5.76 -25.33
C PHE A 58 0.60 -4.49 -24.50
N ILE A 59 0.04 -4.43 -23.30
CA ILE A 59 0.29 -3.38 -22.29
C ILE A 59 1.76 -3.40 -21.85
N LEU A 60 2.36 -4.59 -21.68
CA LEU A 60 3.75 -4.77 -21.25
C LEU A 60 4.79 -4.66 -22.39
N MET A 61 4.36 -4.54 -23.66
CA MET A 61 5.28 -4.38 -24.79
C MET A 61 6.05 -3.07 -24.73
N ASP A 62 7.31 -3.11 -25.16
CA ASP A 62 8.09 -1.91 -25.37
C ASP A 62 7.66 -1.20 -26.66
N TRP A 63 6.79 -0.20 -26.52
CA TRP A 63 6.25 0.60 -27.63
C TRP A 63 7.21 1.67 -28.16
N ARG A 64 8.37 1.87 -27.52
CA ARG A 64 9.34 2.92 -27.92
C ARG A 64 9.73 2.85 -29.40
N PRO A 65 10.01 1.69 -30.01
CA PRO A 65 10.40 1.64 -31.43
C PRO A 65 9.30 2.13 -32.38
N LEU A 66 8.04 1.84 -32.05
CA LEU A 66 6.87 2.23 -32.84
C LEU A 66 6.57 3.72 -32.71
N LEU A 67 6.69 4.26 -31.50
CA LEU A 67 6.50 5.68 -31.20
C LEU A 67 7.65 6.56 -31.72
N ILE A 68 8.89 6.07 -31.74
CA ILE A 68 10.04 6.77 -32.34
C ILE A 68 9.84 6.88 -33.85
N ASN A 69 9.49 5.79 -34.54
CA ASN A 69 9.20 5.82 -35.96
C ASN A 69 8.03 6.78 -36.31
N TYR A 70 6.99 6.82 -35.48
CA TYR A 70 5.87 7.74 -35.70
C TYR A 70 6.24 9.20 -35.36
N GLY A 71 7.02 9.44 -34.31
CA GLY A 71 7.52 10.77 -33.93
C GLY A 71 8.47 11.38 -34.97
N GLN A 72 9.30 10.57 -35.60
CA GLN A 72 10.14 10.97 -36.74
C GLN A 72 9.30 11.45 -37.94
N SER A 73 8.15 10.80 -38.20
CA SER A 73 7.21 11.20 -39.26
C SER A 73 6.49 12.53 -39.00
N LEU A 74 6.46 12.98 -37.74
CA LEU A 74 5.80 14.20 -37.27
C LEU A 74 6.80 15.31 -36.84
N HIS A 75 8.10 15.09 -37.04
CA HIS A 75 9.19 15.99 -36.58
C HIS A 75 9.18 16.31 -35.08
N ILE A 76 8.66 15.39 -34.24
CA ILE A 76 8.67 15.53 -32.78
C ILE A 76 9.97 14.95 -32.25
N SER A 77 10.71 15.70 -31.42
CA SER A 77 12.00 15.23 -30.90
C SER A 77 11.83 13.99 -30.03
N GLU A 78 12.78 13.05 -30.18
CA GLU A 78 12.84 11.77 -29.47
C GLU A 78 12.83 11.93 -27.93
N LYS A 79 13.29 13.09 -27.42
CA LYS A 79 13.25 13.43 -25.99
C LYS A 79 11.82 13.70 -25.51
N ILE A 80 11.01 14.41 -26.31
CA ILE A 80 9.64 14.79 -25.93
C ILE A 80 8.73 13.56 -25.94
N THR A 81 8.87 12.67 -26.92
CA THR A 81 8.10 11.42 -26.99
C THR A 81 8.41 10.49 -25.82
N ASN A 82 9.69 10.37 -25.42
CA ASN A 82 10.09 9.56 -24.27
C ASN A 82 9.55 10.13 -22.93
N ILE A 83 9.61 11.45 -22.73
CA ILE A 83 9.11 12.09 -21.49
C ILE A 83 7.58 11.94 -21.40
N ALA A 84 6.86 12.19 -22.49
CA ALA A 84 5.41 12.07 -22.54
C ALA A 84 4.94 10.62 -22.34
N TRP A 85 5.65 9.63 -22.90
CA TRP A 85 5.35 8.22 -22.70
C TRP A 85 5.58 7.77 -21.26
N GLN A 86 6.71 8.15 -20.64
CA GLN A 86 7.00 7.85 -19.24
C GLN A 86 5.95 8.43 -18.29
N THR A 87 5.57 9.70 -18.49
CA THR A 87 4.57 10.34 -17.63
C THR A 87 3.16 9.77 -17.81
N ASN A 88 2.77 9.35 -19.02
CA ASN A 88 1.45 8.80 -19.27
C ASN A 88 1.33 7.34 -18.78
N LEU A 89 2.37 6.51 -18.96
CA LEU A 89 2.40 5.18 -18.36
C LEU A 89 2.43 5.25 -16.84
N GLN A 90 3.25 6.11 -16.24
CA GLN A 90 3.31 6.20 -14.79
C GLN A 90 1.95 6.60 -14.18
N LYS A 91 1.22 7.53 -14.82
CA LYS A 91 -0.15 7.91 -14.40
C LYS A 91 -1.23 6.88 -14.73
N GLN A 92 -1.10 6.14 -15.81
CA GLN A 92 -2.11 5.17 -16.24
C GLN A 92 -1.95 3.83 -15.51
N TYR A 93 -0.74 3.50 -15.04
CA TYR A 93 -0.42 2.25 -14.35
C TYR A 93 -0.36 2.43 -12.83
N SER A 94 -0.16 3.64 -12.31
CA SER A 94 -0.37 3.92 -10.88
C SER A 94 -1.80 3.60 -10.43
N ASN A 95 -2.77 3.68 -11.36
CA ASN A 95 -4.16 3.28 -11.11
C ASN A 95 -4.43 1.79 -11.34
N LEU A 96 -3.44 1.01 -11.80
CA LEU A 96 -3.53 -0.43 -12.07
C LEU A 96 -2.71 -1.27 -11.08
N ILE A 97 -1.86 -0.64 -10.28
CA ILE A 97 -1.24 -1.27 -9.10
C ILE A 97 -2.19 -0.95 -7.95
N GLU A 98 -2.94 -1.95 -7.49
CA GLU A 98 -3.64 -1.82 -6.21
C GLU A 98 -2.57 -1.59 -5.14
N ASN A 99 -2.60 -0.41 -4.52
CA ASN A 99 -1.70 -0.10 -3.42
C ASN A 99 -2.19 -0.83 -2.17
N MET A 100 -1.30 -1.61 -1.56
CA MET A 100 -1.61 -2.31 -0.32
C MET A 100 -1.92 -1.30 0.79
N LYS A 101 -3.02 -1.53 1.49
CA LYS A 101 -3.42 -0.77 2.67
C LYS A 101 -3.20 -1.61 3.91
N TYR A 102 -2.41 -1.08 4.82
CA TYR A 102 -2.00 -1.75 6.04
C TYR A 102 -2.74 -1.14 7.22
N LEU A 103 -3.31 -1.98 8.08
CA LEU A 103 -3.73 -1.58 9.42
C LEU A 103 -2.51 -1.67 10.36
N LEU A 104 -2.29 -0.66 11.18
CA LEU A 104 -1.25 -0.59 12.20
C LEU A 104 -1.93 -0.62 13.58
N VAL A 105 -1.67 -1.64 14.39
CA VAL A 105 -2.32 -1.79 15.71
C VAL A 105 -1.37 -2.38 16.74
N SER A 106 -1.55 -2.06 18.03
CA SER A 106 -0.71 -2.57 19.11
C SER A 106 -1.49 -2.71 20.42
N ASP A 107 -0.91 -3.44 21.38
CA ASP A 107 -1.32 -3.44 22.78
C ASP A 107 -2.82 -3.82 22.94
N ILE A 108 -3.18 -4.97 22.37
CA ILE A 108 -4.51 -5.60 22.43
C ILE A 108 -4.77 -6.20 23.82
N HIS A 109 -3.73 -6.75 24.43
CA HIS A 109 -3.72 -7.19 25.82
C HIS A 109 -4.86 -8.13 26.21
N GLY A 110 -5.29 -9.01 25.31
CA GLY A 110 -6.30 -10.00 25.62
C GLY A 110 -7.75 -9.48 25.64
N SER A 111 -8.01 -8.21 25.31
CA SER A 111 -9.38 -7.66 25.25
C SER A 111 -10.08 -8.05 23.94
N LEU A 112 -11.00 -9.02 24.03
CA LEU A 112 -11.77 -9.43 22.86
C LEU A 112 -12.63 -8.28 22.29
N PRO A 113 -13.38 -7.49 23.09
CA PRO A 113 -14.15 -6.36 22.56
C PRO A 113 -13.31 -5.30 21.83
N ALA A 114 -12.06 -5.08 22.26
CA ALA A 114 -11.15 -4.18 21.56
C ALA A 114 -10.73 -4.77 20.21
N LEU A 115 -10.36 -6.05 20.17
CA LEU A 115 -10.02 -6.74 18.93
C LEU A 115 -11.18 -6.76 17.93
N GLU A 116 -12.42 -7.00 18.38
CA GLU A 116 -13.59 -6.97 17.49
C GLU A 116 -13.69 -5.63 16.74
N LYS A 117 -13.52 -4.51 17.46
CA LYS A 117 -13.53 -3.17 16.86
C LYS A 117 -12.38 -2.96 15.89
N VAL A 118 -11.20 -3.53 16.18
CA VAL A 118 -10.03 -3.51 15.29
C VAL A 118 -10.32 -4.28 14.00
N ILE A 119 -10.90 -5.48 14.09
CA ILE A 119 -11.28 -6.31 12.93
C ILE A 119 -12.39 -5.62 12.13
N ASP A 120 -13.38 -5.02 12.78
CA ASP A 120 -14.43 -4.26 12.11
C ASP A 120 -13.84 -3.07 11.35
N PHE A 121 -12.94 -2.31 11.99
CA PHE A 121 -12.23 -1.21 11.33
C PHE A 121 -11.40 -1.69 10.14
N TYR A 122 -10.63 -2.78 10.32
CA TYR A 122 -9.83 -3.42 9.25
C TYR A 122 -10.67 -3.70 8.00
N ARG A 123 -11.83 -4.34 8.19
CA ARG A 123 -12.75 -4.69 7.11
C ARG A 123 -13.42 -3.47 6.49
N GLN A 124 -13.90 -2.53 7.30
CA GLN A 124 -14.54 -1.30 6.83
C GLN A 124 -13.59 -0.40 6.04
N GLN A 125 -12.30 -0.43 6.38
CA GLN A 125 -11.28 0.34 5.68
C GLN A 125 -10.73 -0.37 4.45
N HIS A 126 -11.16 -1.61 4.16
CA HIS A 126 -10.62 -2.45 3.09
C HIS A 126 -9.09 -2.53 3.17
N CYS A 127 -8.57 -2.79 4.36
CA CYS A 127 -7.15 -3.05 4.52
C CYS A 127 -6.83 -4.45 3.98
N ASP A 128 -5.62 -4.61 3.46
CA ASP A 128 -5.10 -5.86 2.88
C ASP A 128 -4.19 -6.63 3.84
N MET A 129 -3.64 -5.95 4.86
CA MET A 129 -2.70 -6.55 5.81
C MET A 129 -2.82 -5.89 7.19
N MET A 130 -2.83 -6.68 8.26
CA MET A 130 -2.83 -6.22 9.64
C MET A 130 -1.44 -6.37 10.26
N CYS A 131 -0.81 -5.23 10.52
CA CYS A 131 0.47 -5.12 11.21
C CYS A 131 0.24 -4.94 12.73
N ILE A 132 0.62 -5.93 13.52
CA ILE A 132 0.43 -5.96 14.98
C ILE A 132 1.76 -5.72 15.69
N MET A 133 1.92 -4.58 16.36
CA MET A 133 3.13 -4.23 17.11
C MET A 133 3.17 -4.87 18.51
N GLY A 134 2.74 -6.12 18.65
CA GLY A 134 2.88 -6.92 19.88
C GLY A 134 1.87 -6.63 21.01
N ASP A 135 2.04 -7.38 22.10
CA ASP A 135 1.20 -7.44 23.30
C ASP A 135 -0.24 -7.84 22.95
N ILE A 136 -0.38 -9.07 22.45
CA ILE A 136 -1.62 -9.56 21.82
C ILE A 136 -2.56 -10.20 22.84
N LEU A 137 -2.09 -11.26 23.50
CA LEU A 137 -2.93 -12.14 24.33
C LEU A 137 -2.83 -11.83 25.83
N ASN A 138 -1.61 -11.63 26.30
CA ASN A 138 -1.34 -11.39 27.72
C ASN A 138 -1.66 -9.94 28.10
N TYR A 139 -2.47 -9.77 29.15
CA TYR A 139 -2.86 -8.42 29.61
C TYR A 139 -1.73 -7.64 30.26
N GLY A 140 -0.64 -8.33 30.65
CA GLY A 140 0.52 -7.72 31.31
C GLY A 140 0.27 -7.48 32.81
N PRO A 141 1.13 -7.99 33.71
CA PRO A 141 0.89 -7.96 35.15
C PRO A 141 0.91 -6.55 35.78
N ARG A 142 1.38 -5.55 35.04
CA ARG A 142 1.40 -4.13 35.47
C ARG A 142 0.11 -3.39 35.13
N ASN A 143 -0.76 -3.98 34.30
CA ASN A 143 -2.04 -3.41 33.90
C ASN A 143 -3.19 -3.98 34.75
N GLY A 144 -4.34 -3.31 34.74
CA GLY A 144 -5.58 -3.89 35.26
C GLY A 144 -6.10 -5.02 34.36
N LEU A 145 -7.12 -5.75 34.81
CA LEU A 145 -7.81 -6.70 33.95
C LEU A 145 -8.57 -5.94 32.84
N PRO A 146 -8.39 -6.30 31.58
CA PRO A 146 -9.10 -5.66 30.48
C PRO A 146 -10.56 -6.13 30.46
N GLU A 147 -11.43 -5.28 29.91
CA GLU A 147 -12.80 -5.68 29.61
C GLU A 147 -12.79 -6.84 28.59
N GLY A 148 -13.59 -7.87 28.89
CA GLY A 148 -13.74 -9.02 28.00
C GLY A 148 -12.44 -9.79 27.74
N LEU A 149 -11.58 -9.94 28.77
CA LEU A 149 -10.37 -10.76 28.71
C LEU A 149 -10.70 -12.17 28.19
N ASN A 150 -10.28 -12.49 26.96
CA ASN A 150 -10.49 -13.81 26.38
C ASN A 150 -9.39 -14.16 25.36
N PRO A 151 -8.19 -14.53 25.84
CA PRO A 151 -7.04 -14.85 24.98
C PRO A 151 -7.33 -15.97 23.98
N LYS A 152 -8.10 -16.99 24.38
CA LYS A 152 -8.45 -18.12 23.51
C LYS A 152 -9.28 -17.67 22.31
N ALA A 153 -10.34 -16.89 22.55
CA ALA A 153 -11.17 -16.37 21.46
C ALA A 153 -10.37 -15.41 20.56
N ILE A 154 -9.46 -14.61 21.11
CA ILE A 154 -8.58 -13.75 20.31
C ILE A 154 -7.72 -14.59 19.37
N ALA A 155 -7.08 -15.65 19.87
CA ALA A 155 -6.30 -16.54 19.04
C ALA A 155 -7.14 -17.18 17.92
N GLU A 156 -8.34 -17.68 18.24
CA GLU A 156 -9.27 -18.22 17.23
C GLU A 156 -9.62 -17.18 16.14
N ARG A 157 -9.85 -15.91 16.52
CA ARG A 157 -10.21 -14.84 15.60
C ARG A 157 -9.04 -14.38 14.72
N LEU A 158 -7.83 -14.28 15.28
CA LEU A 158 -6.64 -13.90 14.53
C LEU A 158 -6.15 -15.04 13.62
N ASN A 159 -6.18 -16.29 14.08
CA ASN A 159 -5.76 -17.44 13.27
C ASN A 159 -6.65 -17.64 12.05
N ALA A 160 -7.94 -17.28 12.12
CA ALA A 160 -8.85 -17.31 10.99
C ALA A 160 -8.47 -16.37 9.83
N MET A 161 -7.52 -15.45 10.06
CA MET A 161 -6.97 -14.51 9.08
C MET A 161 -5.44 -14.42 9.16
N ALA A 162 -4.79 -15.55 9.53
CA ALA A 162 -3.34 -15.59 9.78
C ALA A 162 -2.49 -15.18 8.57
N ASP A 163 -2.97 -15.42 7.35
CA ASP A 163 -2.33 -15.04 6.09
C ASP A 163 -2.37 -13.53 5.80
N GLU A 164 -3.21 -12.79 6.53
CA GLU A 164 -3.36 -11.34 6.45
C GLU A 164 -2.65 -10.61 7.61
N ILE A 165 -1.81 -11.30 8.40
CA ILE A 165 -1.18 -10.73 9.61
C ILE A 165 0.35 -10.74 9.52
N VAL A 166 0.94 -9.60 9.88
CA VAL A 166 2.35 -9.47 10.24
C VAL A 166 2.42 -8.94 11.67
N ALA A 167 3.08 -9.66 12.57
CA ALA A 167 3.24 -9.22 13.96
C ALA A 167 4.71 -8.92 14.30
N VAL A 168 4.96 -8.41 15.50
CA VAL A 168 6.28 -8.36 16.16
C VAL A 168 6.08 -8.61 17.65
N ARG A 169 7.15 -9.01 18.34
CA ARG A 169 7.10 -9.43 19.74
C ARG A 169 6.85 -8.26 20.68
N GLY A 170 5.76 -8.33 21.43
CA GLY A 170 5.53 -7.53 22.60
C GLY A 170 6.27 -8.02 23.84
N ASN A 171 6.50 -7.16 24.83
CA ASN A 171 7.19 -7.58 26.05
C ASN A 171 6.32 -8.47 26.95
N CYS A 172 5.01 -8.54 26.71
CA CYS A 172 4.09 -9.46 27.39
C CYS A 172 3.86 -10.76 26.60
N ASP A 173 4.29 -10.81 25.33
CA ASP A 173 4.15 -12.00 24.49
C ASP A 173 5.23 -13.04 24.82
N SER A 174 4.85 -14.31 24.77
CA SER A 174 5.67 -15.45 25.18
C SER A 174 5.63 -16.59 24.16
N GLU A 175 6.46 -17.61 24.37
CA GLU A 175 6.42 -18.84 23.57
C GLU A 175 5.06 -19.54 23.66
N VAL A 176 4.36 -19.42 24.79
CA VAL A 176 3.00 -19.97 24.96
C VAL A 176 2.01 -19.25 24.05
N ASP A 177 2.13 -17.94 23.91
CA ASP A 177 1.27 -17.16 23.00
C ASP A 177 1.55 -17.54 21.54
N GLN A 178 2.82 -17.73 21.18
CA GLN A 178 3.20 -18.24 19.85
C GLN A 178 2.64 -19.63 19.57
N MET A 179 2.52 -20.51 20.57
CA MET A 179 1.89 -21.83 20.40
C MET A 179 0.38 -21.75 20.13
N LEU A 180 -0.26 -20.62 20.44
CA LEU A 180 -1.69 -20.38 20.18
C LEU A 180 -1.95 -19.67 18.85
N LEU A 181 -0.98 -18.88 18.36
CA LEU A 181 -1.12 -18.06 17.16
C LEU A 181 -0.46 -18.73 15.95
N ASP A 182 -1.21 -18.88 14.87
CA ASP A 182 -0.78 -19.58 13.64
C ASP A 182 0.08 -18.70 12.70
N PHE A 183 0.64 -17.61 13.23
CA PHE A 183 1.54 -16.70 12.53
C PHE A 183 2.72 -16.28 13.45
N PRO A 184 3.88 -15.89 12.89
CA PRO A 184 5.05 -15.54 13.71
C PRO A 184 4.83 -14.27 14.54
N ILE A 185 5.12 -14.33 15.83
CA ILE A 185 5.03 -13.17 16.75
C ILE A 185 6.34 -12.88 17.50
N LEU A 186 7.35 -13.74 17.44
CA LEU A 186 8.51 -13.66 18.34
C LEU A 186 9.69 -12.83 17.84
N GLN A 187 9.64 -12.33 16.61
CA GLN A 187 10.64 -11.42 16.03
C GLN A 187 10.65 -10.05 16.71
N ASP A 188 11.85 -9.52 16.96
CA ASP A 188 12.04 -8.22 17.62
C ASP A 188 11.56 -7.04 16.77
N TYR A 189 11.67 -7.17 15.45
CA TYR A 189 11.19 -6.19 14.48
C TYR A 189 10.92 -6.85 13.13
N VAL A 190 10.16 -6.14 12.29
CA VAL A 190 9.96 -6.43 10.86
C VAL A 190 10.31 -5.19 10.05
N LEU A 191 10.99 -5.36 8.93
CA LEU A 191 11.20 -4.30 7.94
C LEU A 191 10.19 -4.49 6.81
N LEU A 192 9.11 -3.71 6.84
CA LEU A 192 8.12 -3.67 5.77
C LEU A 192 8.61 -2.71 4.68
N VAL A 193 8.65 -3.18 3.43
CA VAL A 193 9.04 -2.36 2.28
C VAL A 193 7.89 -2.31 1.28
N ASP A 194 7.31 -1.13 1.13
CA ASP A 194 6.17 -0.90 0.24
C ASP A 194 6.46 0.32 -0.63
N ASN A 195 6.34 0.16 -1.96
CA ASN A 195 6.57 1.24 -2.93
C ASN A 195 7.90 2.02 -2.72
N GLY A 196 8.95 1.31 -2.32
CA GLY A 196 10.27 1.88 -2.05
C GLY A 196 10.43 2.56 -0.69
N ARG A 197 9.39 2.58 0.14
CA ARG A 197 9.41 3.10 1.52
C ARG A 197 9.71 1.99 2.50
N LYS A 198 10.61 2.28 3.45
CA LYS A 198 11.05 1.34 4.49
C LYS A 198 10.41 1.71 5.82
N LEU A 199 9.52 0.85 6.30
CA LEU A 199 8.85 0.97 7.59
C LEU A 199 9.45 -0.05 8.55
N LEU A 200 10.06 0.44 9.64
CA LEU A 200 10.48 -0.41 10.75
C LEU A 200 9.30 -0.63 11.69
N LEU A 201 8.81 -1.85 11.78
CA LEU A 201 7.78 -2.26 12.74
C LEU A 201 8.48 -2.92 13.93
N THR A 202 8.21 -2.43 15.14
CA THR A 202 8.80 -2.93 16.40
C THR A 202 7.80 -2.73 17.53
N HIS A 203 7.88 -3.48 18.64
CA HIS A 203 6.98 -3.21 19.76
C HIS A 203 7.31 -1.90 20.49
N GLY A 204 8.59 -1.57 20.67
CA GLY A 204 9.02 -0.37 21.40
C GLY A 204 9.95 -0.63 22.59
N HIS A 205 9.87 -1.83 23.18
CA HIS A 205 10.67 -2.19 24.37
C HIS A 205 12.16 -2.43 24.07
N ILE A 206 12.48 -2.84 22.84
CA ILE A 206 13.86 -2.97 22.34
C ILE A 206 14.20 -1.75 21.49
N TYR A 207 13.54 -1.61 20.33
CA TYR A 207 13.75 -0.48 19.43
C TYR A 207 12.59 0.50 19.47
N HIS A 208 12.91 1.79 19.53
CA HIS A 208 11.98 2.93 19.57
C HIS A 208 12.70 4.18 19.05
N LYS A 209 12.02 5.34 19.03
CA LYS A 209 12.56 6.58 18.44
C LYS A 209 13.93 7.03 18.97
N ASP A 210 14.25 6.72 20.22
CA ASP A 210 15.52 7.08 20.87
C ASP A 210 16.58 5.97 20.80
N HIS A 211 16.19 4.78 20.31
CA HIS A 211 17.08 3.63 20.14
C HIS A 211 16.65 2.80 18.92
N LEU A 212 17.24 3.10 17.76
CA LEU A 212 16.94 2.41 16.50
C LEU A 212 18.05 1.41 16.12
N PRO A 213 17.73 0.32 15.40
CA PRO A 213 18.75 -0.50 14.78
C PRO A 213 19.47 0.30 13.69
N HIS A 214 20.68 -0.15 13.32
CA HIS A 214 21.44 0.51 12.24
C HIS A 214 20.66 0.45 10.91
N GLY A 215 20.43 1.61 10.31
CA GLY A 215 19.74 1.73 9.03
C GLY A 215 19.12 3.11 8.83
N ARG A 216 18.52 3.31 7.66
CA ARG A 216 17.63 4.43 7.37
C ARG A 216 16.22 3.89 7.15
N PHE A 217 15.24 4.54 7.77
CA PHE A 217 13.83 4.17 7.71
C PHE A 217 13.02 5.42 7.40
N ASP A 218 12.09 5.30 6.45
CA ASP A 218 11.12 6.36 6.14
C ASP A 218 10.13 6.52 7.30
N ALA A 219 9.77 5.40 7.95
CA ALA A 219 8.97 5.42 9.17
C ALA A 219 9.40 4.37 10.20
N VAL A 220 9.15 4.67 11.47
CA VAL A 220 9.27 3.73 12.59
C VAL A 220 7.90 3.65 13.27
N VAL A 221 7.31 2.47 13.29
CA VAL A 221 5.97 2.20 13.84
C VAL A 221 6.12 1.28 15.06
N TYR A 222 5.55 1.69 16.20
CA TYR A 222 5.67 0.96 17.46
C TYR A 222 4.49 1.16 18.42
N GLY A 223 4.46 0.39 19.51
CA GLY A 223 3.44 0.40 20.58
C GLY A 223 4.07 0.61 21.96
N HIS A 224 3.80 -0.28 22.92
CA HIS A 224 4.44 -0.42 24.24
C HIS A 224 4.12 0.67 25.28
N THR A 225 4.21 1.94 24.89
CA THR A 225 4.00 3.06 25.81
C THR A 225 2.53 3.35 26.08
N HIS A 226 1.64 2.89 25.19
CA HIS A 226 0.21 3.19 25.13
C HIS A 226 -0.09 4.68 24.93
N LEU A 227 0.90 5.46 24.47
CA LEU A 227 0.79 6.89 24.16
C LEU A 227 0.95 7.05 22.66
N TRP A 228 -0.17 7.30 21.97
CA TRP A 228 -0.11 7.47 20.52
C TRP A 228 0.70 8.71 20.16
N GLU A 229 1.47 8.60 19.08
CA GLU A 229 2.35 9.64 18.55
C GLU A 229 2.33 9.53 17.03
N LEU A 230 2.26 10.65 16.33
CA LEU A 230 2.54 10.69 14.90
C LEU A 230 3.25 11.99 14.59
N GLN A 231 4.54 11.92 14.31
CA GLN A 231 5.36 13.11 14.04
C GLN A 231 6.51 12.81 13.09
N ARG A 232 6.91 13.84 12.34
CA ARG A 232 8.10 13.80 11.49
C ARG A 232 9.29 14.33 12.28
N THR A 233 10.37 13.54 12.36
CA THR A 233 11.72 14.02 12.68
C THR A 233 12.43 14.42 11.37
N GLU A 234 13.72 14.75 11.39
CA GLU A 234 14.41 15.27 10.20
C GLU A 234 14.23 14.41 8.93
N GLU A 235 14.45 13.10 9.02
CA GLU A 235 14.33 12.17 7.87
C GLU A 235 13.29 11.05 8.07
N THR A 236 12.72 10.88 9.26
CA THR A 236 11.89 9.71 9.60
C THR A 236 10.55 10.12 10.21
N VAL A 237 9.47 9.43 9.84
CA VAL A 237 8.18 9.55 10.52
C VAL A 237 8.10 8.56 11.67
N ILE A 238 7.88 9.07 12.88
CA ILE A 238 7.69 8.30 14.09
C ILE A 238 6.20 8.13 14.33
N CYS A 239 5.75 6.89 14.44
CA CYS A 239 4.38 6.51 14.72
C CYS A 239 4.33 5.57 15.93
N ASN A 240 3.77 6.04 17.04
CA ASN A 240 3.30 5.14 18.10
C ASN A 240 1.79 4.96 17.92
N THR A 241 1.31 3.73 17.78
CA THR A 241 -0.13 3.47 17.56
C THR A 241 -0.99 3.68 18.79
N GLY A 242 -0.38 3.87 19.97
CA GLY A 242 -1.07 3.97 21.24
C GLY A 242 -1.45 2.60 21.77
N SER A 243 -2.69 2.44 22.22
CA SER A 243 -3.23 1.15 22.63
C SER A 243 -4.71 1.12 22.36
N VAL A 244 -5.21 -0.02 21.87
CA VAL A 244 -6.65 -0.24 21.67
C VAL A 244 -7.37 -0.62 22.97
N THR A 245 -6.63 -1.10 23.98
CA THR A 245 -7.19 -1.60 25.25
C THR A 245 -6.90 -0.68 26.44
N PHE A 246 -5.65 -0.24 26.61
CA PHE A 246 -5.21 0.52 27.79
C PHE A 246 -4.55 1.86 27.43
N PRO A 247 -5.23 2.78 26.74
CA PRO A 247 -4.63 4.06 26.36
C PRO A 247 -4.21 4.87 27.60
N LYS A 248 -3.08 5.57 27.50
CA LYS A 248 -2.53 6.42 28.57
C LYS A 248 -2.57 7.91 28.21
N GLY A 249 -2.31 8.78 29.20
CA GLY A 249 -2.23 10.23 29.00
C GLY A 249 -3.57 10.91 28.72
N GLY A 250 -4.68 10.29 29.12
CA GLY A 250 -6.04 10.80 28.82
C GLY A 250 -6.47 10.63 27.37
N ASN A 251 -5.70 9.87 26.58
CA ASN A 251 -6.00 9.61 25.18
C ASN A 251 -7.13 8.58 25.00
N PRO A 252 -7.87 8.63 23.89
CA PRO A 252 -8.76 7.55 23.49
C PRO A 252 -7.96 6.32 22.99
N PRO A 253 -8.61 5.14 22.89
CA PRO A 253 -8.07 4.02 22.13
C PRO A 253 -7.82 4.39 20.67
N THR A 254 -6.67 3.98 20.15
CA THR A 254 -6.16 4.41 18.84
C THR A 254 -5.54 3.28 18.05
N LEU A 255 -5.54 3.44 16.73
CA LEU A 255 -4.87 2.59 15.74
C LEU A 255 -4.47 3.47 14.54
N GLY A 256 -3.65 2.94 13.64
CA GLY A 256 -3.21 3.65 12.44
C GLY A 256 -3.46 2.89 11.16
N THR A 257 -3.33 3.56 10.02
CA THR A 257 -3.24 2.91 8.71
C THR A 257 -2.03 3.44 7.96
N TYR A 258 -1.44 2.61 7.12
CA TYR A 258 -0.46 3.01 6.12
C TYR A 258 -0.95 2.64 4.72
N GLU A 259 -0.87 3.57 3.79
CA GLU A 259 -1.30 3.38 2.39
C GLU A 259 -0.56 4.39 1.52
N ASP A 260 0.10 3.92 0.46
CA ASP A 260 0.75 4.77 -0.56
C ASP A 260 1.64 5.88 0.03
N GLY A 261 2.53 5.52 0.95
CA GLY A 261 3.42 6.49 1.56
C GLY A 261 2.76 7.43 2.58
N ARG A 262 1.53 7.16 3.05
CA ARG A 262 0.86 7.99 4.06
C ARG A 262 0.48 7.19 5.29
N ILE A 263 0.83 7.73 6.47
CA ILE A 263 0.38 7.20 7.76
C ILE A 263 -0.77 8.07 8.29
N ARG A 264 -1.85 7.43 8.73
CA ARG A 264 -3.02 8.07 9.36
C ARG A 264 -3.31 7.43 10.71
N MET A 265 -3.61 8.24 11.73
CA MET A 265 -4.02 7.77 13.06
C MET A 265 -5.50 8.03 13.29
N PHE A 266 -6.19 7.05 13.86
CA PHE A 266 -7.63 7.08 14.12
C PHE A 266 -7.95 6.69 15.55
N ARG A 267 -9.11 7.13 16.02
CA ARG A 267 -9.81 6.51 17.15
C ARG A 267 -10.50 5.23 16.66
N LEU A 268 -10.81 4.31 17.59
CA LEU A 268 -11.57 3.09 17.28
C LEU A 268 -12.97 3.34 16.69
N ASP A 269 -13.54 4.54 16.82
CA ASP A 269 -14.81 4.93 16.20
C ASP A 269 -14.67 5.42 14.75
N GLY A 270 -13.46 5.32 14.17
CA GLY A 270 -13.16 5.72 12.81
C GLY A 270 -12.82 7.20 12.63
N LYS A 271 -12.86 8.01 13.70
CA LYS A 271 -12.49 9.43 13.62
C LYS A 271 -10.98 9.60 13.40
N LEU A 272 -10.60 10.22 12.28
CA LEU A 272 -9.22 10.61 11.99
C LEU A 272 -8.71 11.64 13.02
N LEU A 273 -7.51 11.39 13.54
CA LEU A 273 -6.80 12.26 14.48
C LEU A 273 -5.70 13.07 13.79
N LYS A 274 -4.86 12.42 12.98
CA LYS A 274 -3.72 13.02 12.32
C LYS A 274 -3.28 12.19 11.11
N GLU A 275 -2.69 12.82 10.11
CA GLU A 275 -2.03 12.16 8.98
C GLU A 275 -0.70 12.83 8.61
N ILE A 276 0.24 12.05 8.08
CA ILE A 276 1.55 12.51 7.58
C ILE A 276 1.94 11.65 6.36
N ASP A 277 2.40 12.31 5.29
CA ASP A 277 3.05 11.67 4.13
C ASP A 277 4.55 11.42 4.42
N LEU A 278 5.11 10.30 3.92
CA LEU A 278 6.51 9.86 4.07
C LEU A 278 7.47 10.50 3.07
#